data_AF-A0A0C4EWJ3-F1
#
_entry.id   AF-A0A0C4EWJ3-F1
#
_cell.length_a   1.000
_cell.length_b   1.000
_cell.length_c   1.000
_cell.angle_alpha   90.00
_cell.angle_beta   90.00
_cell.angle_gamma   90.00
#
_symmetry.space_group_name_H-M   'P 1'
#
loop_
_entity.id
_entity.type
_entity.pdbx_description
1 polymer ?
#
loop_
_entity_poly.entity_id
_entity_poly.type
_entity_poly.pdbx_seq_one_letter_code
_entity_poly.pdbx_strand_id
1 'polypeptide(L)'
;MAIDGFDAYNSTIGGEVHCPNQLRSMEKTAEDSKKLWEFAKETKSLDKLDAKSAELGVRDQVNRKFCKKIFKFEAEKISLLAALDDGKDLPDHMNQEFRQELLELEEHNYNKMFNQFLELKGFDMVKDTPVEVLHVFLLGAVKYLFGNFMKGLDINEKEELLALWYSFNTFSLNIPPFDQQAWYNILQVWWVKILE
;
A
#
# COMPACT_ATOMS: atom_id res chain seq x y z
N MET A 1 -0.34 49.01 -12.84
CA MET A 1 0.50 48.33 -11.84
C MET A 1 -0.19 47.03 -11.53
N ALA A 2 0.25 45.93 -12.16
CA ALA A 2 -0.38 44.62 -12.01
C ALA A 2 0.01 44.07 -10.63
N ILE A 3 -0.99 43.75 -9.83
CA ILE A 3 -0.82 43.05 -8.56
C ILE A 3 -0.78 41.57 -8.92
N ASP A 4 0.33 40.90 -8.65
CA ASP A 4 0.48 39.47 -8.89
C ASP A 4 -0.61 38.71 -8.11
N GLY A 5 -1.36 37.86 -8.81
CA GLY A 5 -2.49 37.10 -8.25
C GLY A 5 -2.09 36.12 -7.13
N PHE A 6 -0.81 35.99 -6.81
CA PHE A 6 -0.28 35.19 -5.71
C PHE A 6 -0.45 35.88 -4.34
N ASP A 7 -0.38 37.22 -4.29
CA ASP A 7 -0.45 37.96 -3.01
C ASP A 7 -1.88 38.08 -2.46
N ALA A 8 -2.89 37.93 -3.31
CA ALA A 8 -4.30 37.93 -2.89
C ALA A 8 -4.67 36.69 -2.06
N TYR A 9 -3.96 35.57 -2.23
CA TYR A 9 -4.25 34.33 -1.53
C TYR A 9 -3.83 34.39 -0.05
N ASN A 10 -2.74 35.11 0.26
CA ASN A 10 -2.21 35.20 1.62
C ASN A 10 -2.90 36.25 2.49
N SER A 11 -3.61 37.23 1.91
CA SER A 11 -4.21 38.34 2.67
C SER A 11 -5.58 38.03 3.30
N THR A 12 -6.21 36.91 2.95
CA THR A 12 -7.61 36.63 3.34
C THR A 12 -7.73 35.56 4.44
N ILE A 13 -6.61 34.98 4.87
CA ILE A 13 -6.62 33.82 5.78
C ILE A 13 -5.75 34.12 7.01
N GLY A 14 -6.26 35.03 7.85
CA GLY A 14 -5.85 35.17 9.25
C GLY A 14 -6.57 34.20 10.19
N GLY A 15 -7.25 33.18 9.65
CA GLY A 15 -7.86 32.09 10.41
C GLY A 15 -7.20 30.78 10.04
N GLU A 16 -6.78 30.00 11.04
CA GLU A 16 -6.28 28.64 10.84
C GLU A 16 -7.25 27.87 9.93
N VAL A 17 -6.80 27.52 8.72
CA VAL A 17 -7.54 26.60 7.86
C VAL A 17 -7.47 25.24 8.52
N HIS A 18 -8.53 24.90 9.27
CA HIS A 18 -8.70 23.58 9.84
C HIS A 18 -8.95 22.59 8.68
N CYS A 19 -7.87 22.11 8.06
CA CYS A 19 -7.91 21.00 7.14
C CYS A 19 -8.12 19.71 7.96
N PRO A 20 -9.25 18.99 7.80
CA PRO A 20 -9.52 17.78 8.58
C PRO A 20 -8.51 16.66 8.26
N ASN A 21 -7.89 16.72 7.07
CA ASN A 21 -6.77 15.87 6.70
C ASN A 21 -5.48 16.68 6.79
N GLN A 22 -4.74 16.49 7.89
CA GLN A 22 -3.39 17.03 8.01
C GLN A 22 -2.50 16.35 6.97
N LEU A 23 -1.72 17.15 6.23
CA LEU A 23 -0.69 16.64 5.34
C LEU A 23 0.27 15.74 6.13
N ARG A 24 0.55 14.56 5.58
CA ARG A 24 1.56 13.67 6.16
C ARG A 24 2.92 14.38 6.08
N SER A 25 3.82 14.10 7.02
CA SER A 25 5.23 14.50 6.89
C SER A 25 6.09 13.26 6.67
N MET A 26 7.25 13.46 6.04
CA MET A 26 8.22 12.39 5.86
C MET A 26 8.72 11.85 7.20
N GLU A 27 8.92 12.72 8.20
CA GLU A 27 9.35 12.33 9.55
C GLU A 27 8.32 11.41 10.21
N LYS A 28 7.03 11.79 10.17
CA LYS A 28 5.95 10.97 10.70
C LYS A 28 5.85 9.63 9.96
N THR A 29 6.02 9.64 8.64
CA THR A 29 6.02 8.42 7.81
C THR A 29 7.15 7.47 8.21
N ALA A 30 8.35 8.00 8.45
CA ALA A 30 9.50 7.22 8.88
C ALA A 30 9.30 6.66 10.29
N GLU A 31 8.78 7.46 11.22
CA GLU A 31 8.47 7.03 12.58
C GLU A 31 7.40 5.92 12.59
N ASP A 32 6.33 6.10 11.82
CA ASP A 32 5.25 5.12 11.73
C ASP A 32 5.69 3.84 11.02
N SER A 33 6.64 3.90 10.07
CA SER A 33 7.26 2.70 9.49
C SER A 33 8.06 1.91 10.53
N LYS A 34 8.78 2.59 11.43
CA LYS A 34 9.50 1.97 12.55
C LYS A 34 8.54 1.35 13.57
N LYS A 35 7.45 2.05 13.92
CA LYS A 35 6.39 1.48 14.77
C LYS A 35 5.78 0.22 14.16
N LEU A 36 5.60 0.18 12.85
CA LEU A 36 5.09 -0.99 12.14
C LEU A 36 6.04 -2.19 12.28
N TRP A 37 7.36 -1.96 12.26
CA TRP A 37 8.36 -3.00 12.48
C TRP A 37 8.31 -3.57 13.90
N GLU A 38 8.26 -2.70 14.91
CA GLU A 38 8.13 -3.12 16.31
C GLU A 38 6.83 -3.92 16.53
N PHE A 39 5.72 -3.43 15.97
CA PHE A 39 4.45 -4.13 16.00
C PHE A 39 4.49 -5.51 15.32
N ALA A 40 5.25 -5.64 14.21
CA ALA A 40 5.43 -6.92 13.54
C ALA A 40 6.19 -7.94 14.41
N LYS A 41 7.15 -7.51 15.23
CA LYS A 41 7.88 -8.41 16.14
C LYS A 41 6.96 -8.99 17.22
N GLU A 42 5.97 -8.22 17.66
CA GLU A 42 4.98 -8.67 18.64
C GLU A 42 3.86 -9.51 17.99
N THR A 43 3.54 -9.20 16.75
CA THR A 43 2.35 -9.70 16.06
C THR A 43 2.71 -10.77 15.05
N LYS A 44 2.36 -12.03 15.31
CA LYS A 44 2.62 -13.16 14.39
C LYS A 44 1.63 -13.30 13.22
N SER A 45 1.03 -12.21 12.77
CA SER A 45 -0.09 -12.24 11.81
C SER A 45 0.00 -11.11 10.79
N LEU A 46 -0.09 -11.48 9.51
CA LEU A 46 -0.06 -10.55 8.40
C LEU A 46 -1.30 -9.65 8.37
N ASP A 47 -2.48 -10.17 8.70
CA ASP A 47 -3.74 -9.41 8.67
C ASP A 47 -3.73 -8.28 9.71
N LYS A 48 -3.21 -8.58 10.91
CA LYS A 48 -3.04 -7.57 11.96
C LYS A 48 -2.02 -6.50 11.57
N LEU A 49 -0.91 -6.91 10.92
CA LEU A 49 0.07 -5.97 10.38
C LEU A 49 -0.56 -5.05 9.32
N ASP A 50 -1.39 -5.61 8.44
CA ASP A 50 -2.05 -4.86 7.38
C ASP A 50 -3.12 -3.90 7.91
N ALA A 51 -3.85 -4.29 8.95
CA ALA A 51 -4.76 -3.41 9.67
C ALA A 51 -4.01 -2.23 10.32
N LYS A 52 -2.87 -2.50 10.98
CA LYS A 52 -2.06 -1.44 11.60
C LYS A 52 -1.40 -0.53 10.57
N SER A 53 -0.94 -1.10 9.45
CA SER A 53 -0.42 -0.36 8.29
C SER A 53 -1.47 0.57 7.70
N ALA A 54 -2.72 0.14 7.61
CA ALA A 54 -3.83 0.97 7.15
C ALA A 54 -4.16 2.11 8.14
N GLU A 55 -4.17 1.82 9.45
CA GLU A 55 -4.40 2.80 10.51
C GLU A 55 -3.35 3.92 10.50
N LEU A 56 -2.07 3.55 10.37
CA LEU A 56 -0.95 4.51 10.28
C LEU A 56 -0.84 5.16 8.89
N GLY A 57 -1.50 4.57 7.87
CA GLY A 57 -1.41 5.03 6.49
C GLY A 57 -0.01 4.90 5.88
N VAL A 58 0.81 3.97 6.37
CA VAL A 58 2.17 3.72 5.89
C VAL A 58 2.28 2.31 5.33
N ARG A 59 2.80 2.18 4.11
CA ARG A 59 3.00 0.90 3.43
C ARG A 59 4.41 0.79 2.86
N ASP A 60 5.37 0.51 3.73
CA ASP A 60 6.76 0.26 3.34
C ASP A 60 6.93 -1.19 2.82
N GLN A 61 7.22 -1.32 1.52
CA GLN A 61 7.40 -2.61 0.85
C GLN A 61 8.72 -3.29 1.22
N VAL A 62 9.75 -2.52 1.60
CA VAL A 62 11.03 -3.06 2.06
C VAL A 62 10.81 -3.71 3.42
N ASN A 63 10.27 -2.95 4.36
CA ASN A 63 9.94 -3.43 5.71
C ASN A 63 9.02 -4.66 5.67
N ARG A 64 7.95 -4.64 4.86
CA ARG A 64 7.03 -5.79 4.72
C ARG A 64 7.72 -7.07 4.26
N LYS A 65 8.79 -7.01 3.46
CA LYS A 65 9.54 -8.22 3.07
C LYS A 65 10.19 -8.86 4.30
N PHE A 66 10.76 -8.07 5.19
CA PHE A 66 11.34 -8.55 6.45
C PHE A 66 10.27 -9.12 7.38
N CYS A 67 9.14 -8.42 7.56
CA CYS A 67 8.04 -8.91 8.38
C CYS A 67 7.50 -10.27 7.89
N LYS A 68 7.32 -10.42 6.57
CA LYS A 68 6.88 -11.69 5.96
C LYS A 68 7.86 -12.84 6.20
N LYS A 69 9.17 -12.56 6.15
CA LYS A 69 10.21 -13.55 6.46
C LYS A 69 10.12 -13.99 7.92
N ILE A 70 9.96 -13.05 8.87
CA ILE A 70 9.75 -13.37 10.29
C ILE A 70 8.53 -14.26 10.47
N PHE A 71 7.38 -13.89 9.90
CA PHE A 71 6.15 -14.66 10.09
C PHE A 71 6.26 -16.07 9.50
N LYS A 72 6.89 -16.22 8.33
CA LYS A 72 7.13 -17.53 7.73
C LYS A 72 7.99 -18.40 8.66
N PHE A 73 9.08 -17.83 9.16
CA PHE A 73 10.00 -18.52 10.05
C PHE A 73 9.36 -18.91 11.39
N GLU A 74 8.56 -18.02 11.98
CA GLU A 74 7.83 -18.33 13.22
C GLU A 74 6.76 -19.40 13.02
N ALA A 75 6.03 -19.36 11.91
CA ALA A 75 5.04 -20.37 11.57
C ALA A 75 5.70 -21.75 11.38
N GLU A 76 6.84 -21.79 10.68
CA GLU A 76 7.63 -23.01 10.50
C GLU A 76 8.13 -23.55 11.85
N LYS A 77 8.67 -22.67 12.72
CA LYS A 77 9.09 -23.04 14.08
C LYS A 77 7.95 -23.63 14.90
N ILE A 78 6.77 -23.01 14.89
CA ILE A 78 5.59 -23.51 15.62
C ILE A 78 5.15 -24.87 15.05
N SER A 79 5.15 -25.03 13.72
CA SER A 79 4.76 -26.30 13.09
C SER A 79 5.70 -27.45 13.43
N LEU A 80 7.01 -27.18 13.48
CA LEU A 80 8.02 -28.18 13.85
C LEU A 80 7.94 -28.51 15.34
N LEU A 81 7.77 -27.52 16.22
CA LEU A 81 7.57 -27.76 17.65
C LEU A 81 6.31 -28.58 17.93
N ALA A 82 5.24 -28.39 17.16
CA ALA A 82 4.02 -29.19 17.29
C ALA A 82 4.16 -30.63 16.74
N ALA A 83 5.15 -30.88 15.86
CA ALA A 83 5.41 -32.19 15.25
C ALA A 83 6.49 -33.01 15.98
N LEU A 84 7.26 -32.39 16.88
CA LEU A 84 8.28 -33.04 17.69
C LEU A 84 7.67 -33.53 19.00
N ASP A 85 7.87 -34.80 19.36
CA ASP A 85 7.59 -35.30 20.72
C ASP A 85 8.48 -34.56 21.74
N ASP A 86 7.97 -34.36 22.97
CA ASP A 86 8.64 -33.72 24.11
C ASP A 86 10.09 -34.26 24.29
N GLY A 87 11.08 -33.62 23.66
CA GLY A 87 12.49 -33.97 23.81
C GLY A 87 13.33 -34.13 22.54
N LYS A 88 12.80 -33.89 21.32
CA LYS A 88 13.65 -33.77 20.12
C LYS A 88 14.02 -32.31 19.84
N ASP A 89 15.31 -32.08 19.61
CA ASP A 89 15.85 -30.75 19.30
C ASP A 89 15.36 -30.24 17.94
N LEU A 90 15.17 -28.92 17.86
CA LEU A 90 14.80 -28.21 16.64
C LEU A 90 15.95 -28.34 15.61
N PRO A 91 15.67 -28.55 14.31
CA PRO A 91 16.71 -28.66 13.30
C PRO A 91 17.69 -27.47 13.29
N ASP A 92 18.98 -27.71 13.08
CA ASP A 92 20.04 -26.67 13.13
C ASP A 92 19.76 -25.45 12.22
N HIS A 93 19.18 -25.67 11.04
CA HIS A 93 18.82 -24.60 10.10
C HIS A 93 17.73 -23.64 10.63
N MET A 94 16.99 -24.03 11.68
CA MET A 94 16.00 -23.18 12.35
C MET A 94 16.59 -22.40 13.52
N ASN A 95 17.85 -22.63 13.90
CA ASN A 95 18.37 -22.07 15.14
C ASN A 95 19.06 -20.71 15.01
N GLN A 96 19.78 -20.37 13.92
CA GLN A 96 20.72 -19.24 14.04
C GLN A 96 20.82 -18.27 12.84
N GLU A 97 21.00 -18.72 11.60
CA GLU A 97 21.46 -17.81 10.53
C GLU A 97 20.52 -16.62 10.24
N PHE A 98 19.22 -16.86 10.05
CA PHE A 98 18.28 -15.78 9.75
C PHE A 98 18.06 -14.83 10.95
N ARG A 99 18.04 -15.36 12.18
CA ARG A 99 17.90 -14.51 13.37
C ARG A 99 19.16 -13.68 13.60
N GLN A 100 20.34 -14.24 13.34
CA GLN A 100 21.60 -13.51 13.43
C GLN A 100 21.67 -12.41 12.38
N GLU A 101 21.35 -12.69 11.12
CA GLU A 101 21.31 -11.67 10.06
C GLU A 101 20.36 -10.52 10.44
N LEU A 102 19.20 -10.86 11.01
CA LEU A 102 18.19 -9.88 11.38
C LEU A 102 18.60 -9.05 12.60
N LEU A 103 19.24 -9.66 13.60
CA LEU A 103 19.82 -8.97 14.76
C LEU A 103 20.98 -8.06 14.33
N GLU A 104 21.86 -8.54 13.45
CA GLU A 104 22.96 -7.76 12.88
C GLU A 104 22.43 -6.57 12.07
N LEU A 105 21.35 -6.77 11.30
CA LEU A 105 20.67 -5.70 10.59
C LEU A 105 20.05 -4.69 11.55
N GLU A 106 19.40 -5.14 12.63
CA GLU A 106 18.82 -4.23 13.64
C GLU A 106 19.91 -3.41 14.37
N GLU A 107 21.03 -4.04 14.72
CA GLU A 107 22.09 -3.40 15.50
C GLU A 107 22.98 -2.47 14.65
N HIS A 108 23.38 -2.92 13.45
CA HIS A 108 24.39 -2.22 12.64
C HIS A 108 23.81 -1.50 11.43
N ASN A 109 22.62 -1.88 10.96
CA ASN A 109 22.07 -1.41 9.67
C ASN A 109 20.55 -1.21 9.69
N TYR A 110 19.99 -0.70 10.79
CA TYR A 110 18.53 -0.60 10.98
C TYR A 110 17.82 0.08 9.81
N ASN A 111 18.43 1.11 9.24
CA ASN A 111 17.86 1.89 8.14
C ASN A 111 17.71 1.09 6.83
N LYS A 112 18.48 0.00 6.63
CA LYS A 112 18.34 -0.88 5.45
C LYS A 112 17.06 -1.73 5.49
N MET A 113 16.43 -1.85 6.65
CA MET A 113 15.18 -2.58 6.82
C MET A 113 13.98 -1.77 6.33
N PHE A 114 14.17 -0.47 6.10
CA PHE A 114 13.14 0.46 5.65
C PHE A 114 13.45 0.97 4.25
N ASN A 115 12.47 1.64 3.66
CA ASN A 115 12.67 2.34 2.40
C ASN A 115 13.73 3.45 2.56
N GLN A 116 14.83 3.35 1.81
CA GLN A 116 15.94 4.32 1.82
C GLN A 116 15.51 5.74 1.43
N PHE A 117 14.42 5.88 0.67
CA PHE A 117 13.86 7.19 0.33
C PHE A 117 13.35 7.97 1.55
N LEU A 118 13.09 7.31 2.69
CA LEU A 118 12.69 7.98 3.93
C LEU A 118 13.83 8.79 4.57
N GLU A 119 15.08 8.55 4.20
CA GLU A 119 16.26 9.24 4.74
C GLU A 119 17.02 10.05 3.68
N LEU A 120 16.51 10.08 2.45
CA LEU A 120 17.19 10.73 1.34
C LEU A 120 17.15 12.25 1.51
N LYS A 121 18.32 12.85 1.80
CA LYS A 121 18.45 14.30 1.93
C LYS A 121 18.12 14.97 0.61
N GLY A 122 17.22 15.96 0.64
CA GLY A 122 16.82 16.73 -0.53
C GLY A 122 15.69 16.08 -1.36
N PHE A 123 15.02 15.05 -0.82
CA PHE A 123 13.83 14.48 -1.39
C PHE A 123 12.78 14.27 -0.30
N ASP A 124 11.63 14.93 -0.43
CA ASP A 124 10.47 14.77 0.44
C ASP A 124 9.41 13.95 -0.32
N MET A 125 9.28 12.67 0.03
CA MET A 125 8.30 11.77 -0.59
C MET A 125 6.87 12.31 -0.57
N VAL A 126 6.49 13.12 0.41
CA VAL A 126 5.13 13.67 0.49
C VAL A 126 4.98 14.89 -0.43
N LYS A 127 5.99 15.75 -0.51
CA LYS A 127 5.92 16.99 -1.31
C LYS A 127 6.38 16.83 -2.75
N ASP A 128 7.42 16.04 -2.97
CA ASP A 128 8.11 15.92 -4.25
C ASP A 128 7.55 14.79 -5.13
N THR A 129 6.76 13.88 -4.55
CA THR A 129 5.98 12.94 -5.35
C THR A 129 4.55 13.45 -5.50
N PRO A 130 4.11 13.82 -6.71
CA PRO A 130 2.74 14.31 -6.90
C PRO A 130 1.72 13.17 -6.80
N VAL A 131 2.07 11.99 -6.25
CA VAL A 131 1.26 10.79 -6.31
C VAL A 131 -0.11 10.98 -5.66
N GLU A 132 -0.20 11.71 -4.55
CA GLU A 132 -1.45 11.95 -3.82
C GLU A 132 -2.37 12.88 -4.61
N VAL A 133 -1.82 13.99 -5.12
CA VAL A 133 -2.53 14.95 -5.98
C VAL A 133 -2.95 14.28 -7.28
N LEU A 134 -2.03 13.58 -7.93
CA LEU A 134 -2.24 12.87 -9.19
C LEU A 134 -3.32 11.80 -9.03
N HIS A 135 -3.30 11.01 -7.95
CA HIS A 135 -4.35 10.03 -7.70
C HIS A 135 -5.71 10.70 -7.45
N VAL A 136 -5.80 11.80 -6.71
CA VAL A 136 -7.11 12.48 -6.49
C VAL A 136 -7.67 13.04 -7.80
N PHE A 137 -6.84 13.71 -8.61
CA PHE A 137 -7.27 14.30 -9.88
C PHE A 137 -7.59 13.24 -10.93
N LEU A 138 -6.70 12.26 -11.14
CA LEU A 138 -6.91 11.21 -12.13
C LEU A 138 -8.04 10.27 -11.73
N LEU A 139 -8.10 9.83 -10.46
CA LEU A 139 -9.16 8.93 -10.02
C LEU A 139 -10.51 9.63 -10.10
N GLY A 140 -10.61 10.91 -9.74
CA GLY A 140 -11.82 11.70 -9.92
C GLY A 140 -12.25 11.75 -11.38
N ALA A 141 -11.38 12.25 -12.27
CA ALA A 141 -11.69 12.41 -13.68
C ALA A 141 -12.06 11.07 -14.35
N VAL A 142 -11.25 10.03 -14.14
CA VAL A 142 -11.49 8.70 -14.71
C VAL A 142 -12.79 8.11 -14.17
N LYS A 143 -13.06 8.23 -12.87
CA LYS A 143 -14.29 7.72 -12.25
C LYS A 143 -15.55 8.41 -12.80
N TYR A 144 -15.51 9.73 -12.97
CA TYR A 144 -16.64 10.48 -13.52
C TYR A 144 -16.86 10.19 -15.01
N LEU A 145 -15.79 10.20 -15.82
CA LEU A 145 -15.89 9.92 -17.26
C LEU A 145 -16.35 8.49 -17.51
N PHE A 146 -15.74 7.51 -16.84
CA PHE A 146 -16.10 6.11 -16.97
C PHE A 146 -17.52 5.86 -16.43
N GLY A 147 -17.88 6.46 -15.30
CA GLY A 147 -19.24 6.38 -14.75
C GLY A 147 -20.29 6.98 -15.68
N ASN A 148 -20.01 8.12 -16.31
CA ASN A 148 -20.92 8.74 -17.26
C ASN A 148 -21.05 7.92 -18.55
N PHE A 149 -19.94 7.39 -19.07
CA PHE A 149 -19.93 6.48 -20.21
C PHE A 149 -20.81 5.25 -19.93
N MET A 150 -20.58 4.56 -18.81
CA MET A 150 -21.34 3.35 -18.45
C MET A 150 -22.84 3.61 -18.19
N LYS A 151 -23.22 4.81 -17.71
CA LYS A 151 -24.62 5.22 -17.55
C LYS A 151 -25.32 5.48 -18.89
N GLY A 152 -24.57 5.93 -19.89
CA GLY A 152 -25.09 6.21 -21.23
C GLY A 152 -25.35 4.97 -22.08
N LEU A 153 -24.80 3.81 -21.71
CA LEU A 153 -24.92 2.57 -22.47
C LEU A 153 -26.24 1.83 -22.19
N ASP A 154 -26.87 1.36 -23.26
CA ASP A 154 -27.99 0.42 -23.20
C ASP A 154 -27.55 -1.01 -22.81
N ILE A 155 -28.50 -1.93 -22.72
CA ILE A 155 -28.22 -3.33 -22.33
C ILE A 155 -27.40 -4.07 -23.40
N ASN A 156 -27.72 -3.87 -24.68
CA ASN A 156 -27.05 -4.54 -25.80
C ASN A 156 -25.63 -4.00 -25.98
N GLU A 157 -25.43 -2.69 -25.83
CA GLU A 157 -24.13 -2.02 -25.87
C GLU A 157 -23.23 -2.46 -24.70
N LYS A 158 -23.83 -2.75 -23.54
CA LYS A 158 -23.09 -3.35 -22.41
C LYS A 158 -22.64 -4.78 -22.71
N GLU A 159 -23.49 -5.58 -23.37
CA GLU A 159 -23.11 -6.93 -23.81
C GLU A 159 -21.99 -6.88 -24.87
N GLU A 160 -22.05 -5.94 -25.80
CA GLU A 160 -21.01 -5.73 -26.80
C GLU A 160 -19.69 -5.26 -26.17
N LEU A 161 -19.74 -4.32 -25.23
CA LEU A 161 -18.56 -3.88 -24.47
C LEU A 161 -17.90 -5.05 -23.73
N LEU A 162 -18.72 -5.93 -23.15
CA LEU A 162 -18.25 -7.11 -22.43
C LEU A 162 -17.62 -8.13 -23.39
N ALA A 163 -18.18 -8.32 -24.59
CA ALA A 163 -17.56 -9.11 -25.66
C ALA A 163 -16.23 -8.51 -26.13
N LEU A 164 -16.13 -7.18 -26.26
CA LEU A 164 -14.89 -6.49 -26.59
C LEU A 164 -13.81 -6.73 -25.52
N TRP A 165 -14.18 -6.70 -24.23
CA TRP A 165 -13.24 -7.02 -23.14
C TRP A 165 -12.76 -8.47 -23.17
N TYR A 166 -13.63 -9.42 -23.56
CA TYR A 166 -13.22 -10.80 -23.79
C TYR A 166 -12.28 -10.95 -24.99
N SER A 167 -12.43 -10.12 -26.01
CA SER A 167 -11.56 -10.14 -27.20
C SER A 167 -10.19 -9.49 -26.96
N PHE A 168 -9.98 -8.84 -25.82
CA PHE A 168 -8.76 -8.12 -25.52
C PHE A 168 -7.56 -9.06 -25.36
N ASN A 169 -6.59 -8.93 -26.28
CA ASN A 169 -5.41 -9.80 -26.31
C ASN A 169 -4.35 -9.36 -25.29
N THR A 170 -4.21 -10.12 -24.21
CA THR A 170 -3.20 -9.88 -23.17
C THR A 170 -1.80 -10.36 -23.54
N PHE A 171 -1.65 -11.23 -24.54
CA PHE A 171 -0.35 -11.81 -24.94
C PHE A 171 0.63 -10.76 -25.47
N SER A 172 0.13 -9.75 -26.20
CA SER A 172 0.99 -8.68 -26.73
C SER A 172 1.49 -7.71 -25.66
N LEU A 173 0.87 -7.72 -24.46
CA LEU A 173 1.18 -6.83 -23.35
C LEU A 173 1.96 -7.52 -22.21
N ASN A 174 2.25 -8.82 -22.34
CA ASN A 174 2.94 -9.64 -21.33
C ASN A 174 2.32 -9.51 -19.91
N ILE A 175 1.00 -9.39 -19.85
CA ILE A 175 0.21 -9.37 -18.61
C ILE A 175 -0.53 -10.71 -18.47
N PRO A 176 -0.72 -11.21 -17.24
CA PRO A 176 -1.44 -12.46 -17.01
C PRO A 176 -2.86 -12.38 -17.62
N PRO A 177 -3.46 -13.52 -18.01
CA PRO A 177 -4.82 -13.57 -18.51
C PRO A 177 -5.75 -12.85 -17.54
N PHE A 178 -6.45 -11.85 -18.05
CA PHE A 178 -7.37 -11.05 -17.26
C PHE A 178 -8.65 -11.84 -17.07
N ASP A 179 -9.06 -12.12 -15.84
CA ASP A 179 -10.35 -12.77 -15.54
C ASP A 179 -11.49 -11.74 -15.70
N GLN A 180 -11.94 -11.52 -16.94
CA GLN A 180 -12.92 -10.48 -17.26
C GLN A 180 -14.20 -10.60 -16.43
N GLN A 181 -14.64 -11.82 -16.12
CA GLN A 181 -15.88 -12.06 -15.38
C GLN A 181 -15.74 -11.69 -13.91
N ALA A 182 -14.62 -12.06 -13.27
CA ALA A 182 -14.33 -11.62 -11.91
C ALA A 182 -14.24 -10.09 -11.81
N TRP A 183 -13.59 -9.45 -12.79
CA TRP A 183 -13.49 -8.00 -12.84
C TRP A 183 -14.84 -7.31 -13.09
N TYR A 184 -15.68 -7.84 -13.99
CA TYR A 184 -17.03 -7.34 -14.19
C TYR A 184 -17.84 -7.42 -12.91
N ASN A 185 -17.78 -8.55 -12.19
CA ASN A 185 -18.47 -8.72 -10.92
C ASN A 185 -17.94 -7.76 -9.84
N ILE A 186 -16.62 -7.54 -9.75
CA ILE A 186 -16.00 -6.57 -8.84
C ILE A 186 -16.46 -5.15 -9.19
N LEU A 187 -16.49 -4.78 -10.47
CA LEU A 187 -16.94 -3.47 -10.94
C LEU A 187 -18.42 -3.26 -10.62
N GLN A 188 -19.28 -4.26 -10.77
CA GLN A 188 -20.70 -4.18 -10.36
C GLN A 188 -20.85 -3.98 -8.85
N VAL A 189 -20.08 -4.70 -8.02
CA VAL A 189 -20.10 -4.55 -6.55
C VAL A 189 -19.54 -3.20 -6.11
N TRP A 190 -18.45 -2.73 -6.74
CA TRP A 190 -17.89 -1.40 -6.52
C TRP A 190 -18.84 -0.30 -6.97
N TRP A 191 -19.58 -0.50 -8.06
CA TRP A 191 -20.57 0.43 -8.60
C TRP A 191 -21.70 0.70 -7.59
N VAL A 192 -22.23 -0.33 -6.93
CA VAL A 192 -23.27 -0.20 -5.89
C VAL A 192 -22.75 0.56 -4.67
N LYS A 193 -21.52 0.29 -4.22
CA LYS A 193 -20.95 0.93 -3.02
C LYS A 193 -20.45 2.37 -3.22
N ILE A 194 -20.36 2.83 -4.45
CA ILE A 194 -19.80 4.16 -4.79
C ILE A 194 -20.89 5.21 -5.06
N LEU A 195 -22.13 4.77 -5.30
CA LEU A 195 -23.27 5.62 -5.65
C LEU A 195 -24.29 5.78 -4.51
N GLU A 196 -24.09 5.12 -3.36
CA GLU A 196 -24.72 5.39 -2.06
C GLU A 196 -23.74 6.11 -1.13
#